data_AF-A0A2H1L076-F1
#
_entry.id   AF-A0A2H1L076-F1
#
_cell.length_a   1.000
_cell.length_b   1.000
_cell.length_c   1.000
_cell.angle_alpha   90.00
_cell.angle_beta   90.00
_cell.angle_gamma   90.00
#
_symmetry.space_group_name_H-M   'P 1'
#
loop_
_entity.id
_entity.type
_entity.pdbx_description
1 polymer ?
#
loop_
_entity_poly.entity_id
_entity_poly.type
_entity_poly.pdbx_seq_one_letter_code
_entity_poly.pdbx_strand_id
1 'polypeptide(L)'
;MASLSTVGDARGINVGFTVHDRQEALMSATKSSDQDIYPIGAVVGSSGSGKTQSLAYSAYQYSLEGRPVIVIDPKKGSDLSAAFGDACVTYSLDSFAGSSGGLGGSGGTGVCDPLRFSKTPADGINTAVSVLHDVNVWPHGSRQNLEADLQAALKYGVAHGAKAIGTALQIAKADGEASAELADPILRQSRTDPMFGAIVGLDDKGKVLSASEGITYIRVGNANLELPPMGVDQASLGLTQRISAALIRMLVFGSAEALRDRRGVLMTRPRLERRRGARSRRARPADSLCGWGEE
;
A
#
# COMPACT_ATOMS: atom_id res chain seq x y z
N MET A 1 30.04 31.59 25.34
CA MET A 1 29.82 31.20 23.94
C MET A 1 28.60 30.30 23.90
N ALA A 2 27.49 30.76 23.29
CA ALA A 2 26.33 29.90 23.08
C ALA A 2 26.71 28.82 22.04
N SER A 3 26.55 27.56 22.39
CA SER A 3 26.75 26.43 21.47
C SER A 3 25.72 26.53 20.35
N LEU A 4 26.16 26.81 19.12
CA LEU A 4 25.34 26.69 17.92
C LEU A 4 25.18 25.20 17.63
N SER A 5 24.16 24.59 18.21
CA SER A 5 23.81 23.21 17.88
C SER A 5 23.20 23.18 16.47
N THR A 6 23.98 22.80 15.46
CA THR A 6 23.45 22.52 14.12
C THR A 6 22.58 21.26 14.22
N VAL A 7 21.26 21.43 14.06
CA VAL A 7 20.29 20.32 14.07
C VAL A 7 19.82 20.07 12.64
N GLY A 8 19.92 18.81 12.19
CA GLY A 8 19.49 18.39 10.86
C GLY A 8 20.63 18.26 9.85
N ASP A 9 20.25 18.11 8.59
CA ASP A 9 21.15 17.87 7.48
C ASP A 9 21.59 19.16 6.78
N ALA A 10 22.66 19.09 5.98
CA ALA A 10 23.14 20.25 5.22
C ALA A 10 22.20 20.64 4.07
N ARG A 11 21.38 19.68 3.60
CA ARG A 11 20.40 19.83 2.52
C ARG A 11 19.22 18.91 2.80
N GLY A 12 18.06 19.28 2.29
CA GLY A 12 16.83 18.53 2.47
C GLY A 12 15.65 19.46 2.68
N ILE A 13 14.52 18.87 3.06
CA ILE A 13 13.31 19.62 3.33
C ILE A 13 13.38 20.29 4.69
N ASN A 14 12.78 21.47 4.83
CA ASN A 14 12.63 22.14 6.11
C ASN A 14 11.55 21.43 6.92
N VAL A 15 11.93 20.92 8.10
CA VAL A 15 11.01 20.26 9.05
C VAL A 15 10.65 21.16 10.25
N GLY A 16 11.24 22.34 10.35
CA GLY A 16 10.99 23.32 11.38
C GLY A 16 12.21 24.19 11.68
N PHE A 17 12.15 24.90 12.80
CA PHE A 17 13.21 25.77 13.27
C PHE A 17 13.65 25.36 14.68
N THR A 18 14.94 25.51 14.98
CA THR A 18 15.47 25.33 16.33
C THR A 18 14.92 26.40 17.28
N VAL A 19 14.76 26.04 18.56
CA VAL A 19 14.05 26.88 19.54
C VAL A 19 14.83 28.15 19.89
N HIS A 20 16.15 28.05 20.01
CA HIS A 20 16.97 29.14 20.55
C HIS A 20 17.42 30.16 19.50
N ASP A 21 17.87 29.68 18.35
CA ASP A 21 18.51 30.46 17.30
C ASP A 21 17.70 30.52 16.00
N ARG A 22 16.53 29.86 15.95
CA ARG A 22 15.62 29.84 14.80
C ARG A 22 16.32 29.44 13.50
N GLN A 23 17.32 28.59 13.60
CA GLN A 23 17.97 27.99 12.44
C GLN A 23 17.06 26.91 11.87
N GLU A 24 17.10 26.75 10.55
CA GLU A 24 16.35 25.71 9.87
C GLU A 24 16.87 24.33 10.25
N ALA A 25 15.97 23.44 10.62
CA ALA A 25 16.24 22.02 10.71
C ALA A 25 15.86 21.38 9.37
N LEU A 26 16.86 20.88 8.64
CA LEU A 26 16.65 20.21 7.35
C LEU A 26 16.71 18.68 7.50
N MET A 27 15.95 17.98 6.66
CA MET A 27 15.94 16.52 6.61
C MET A 27 16.15 16.03 5.17
N SER A 28 17.24 15.30 4.95
CA SER A 28 17.54 14.69 3.65
C SER A 28 16.84 13.34 3.50
N ALA A 29 16.25 13.12 2.33
CA ALA A 29 15.68 11.81 1.97
C ALA A 29 16.73 10.73 1.69
N THR A 30 18.03 11.07 1.56
CA THR A 30 19.05 10.12 1.08
C THR A 30 20.33 10.08 1.91
N LYS A 31 20.49 10.96 2.90
CA LYS A 31 21.77 11.04 3.63
C LYS A 31 22.09 9.77 4.42
N SER A 32 21.08 9.06 4.93
CA SER A 32 21.31 7.76 5.56
C SER A 32 21.53 6.62 4.56
N SER A 33 20.97 6.72 3.33
CA SER A 33 21.23 5.72 2.30
C SER A 33 22.66 5.78 1.78
N ASP A 34 23.33 6.94 1.88
CA ASP A 34 24.77 7.07 1.61
C ASP A 34 25.63 6.35 2.68
N GLN A 35 25.02 5.93 3.80
CA GLN A 35 25.63 5.14 4.88
C GLN A 35 25.05 3.71 4.98
N ASP A 36 24.57 3.17 3.85
CA ASP A 36 24.04 1.80 3.72
C ASP A 36 22.78 1.47 4.55
N ILE A 37 22.00 2.48 4.97
CA ILE A 37 20.72 2.27 5.68
C ILE A 37 19.58 3.00 4.96
N TYR A 38 18.52 2.26 4.61
CA TYR A 38 17.29 2.86 4.07
C TYR A 38 16.70 3.91 5.03
N PRO A 39 16.60 5.19 4.62
CA PRO A 39 16.02 6.23 5.46
C PRO A 39 14.54 5.95 5.68
N ILE A 40 14.14 5.71 6.94
CA ILE A 40 12.74 5.63 7.34
C ILE A 40 12.44 6.79 8.29
N GLY A 41 11.46 7.62 7.91
CA GLY A 41 10.92 8.69 8.74
C GLY A 41 9.48 8.39 9.18
N ALA A 42 9.14 8.75 10.43
CA ALA A 42 7.81 8.56 10.97
C ALA A 42 7.28 9.84 11.61
N VAL A 43 6.08 10.26 11.20
CA VAL A 43 5.33 11.37 11.83
C VAL A 43 4.20 10.78 12.67
N VAL A 44 4.40 10.76 13.99
CA VAL A 44 3.48 10.14 14.95
C VAL A 44 2.74 11.21 15.75
N GLY A 45 1.44 11.01 15.95
CA GLY A 45 0.60 11.94 16.71
C GLY A 45 -0.87 11.54 16.69
N SER A 46 -1.67 12.16 17.56
CA SER A 46 -3.11 11.91 17.68
C SER A 46 -3.90 12.45 16.48
N SER A 47 -5.19 12.10 16.37
CA SER A 47 -6.05 12.69 15.34
C SER A 47 -6.12 14.21 15.52
N GLY A 48 -5.95 14.98 14.44
CA GLY A 48 -5.93 16.44 14.48
C GLY A 48 -4.56 17.06 14.77
N SER A 49 -3.52 16.25 15.06
CA SER A 49 -2.18 16.75 15.40
C SER A 49 -1.34 17.25 14.22
N GLY A 50 -1.94 17.51 13.06
CA GLY A 50 -1.21 18.03 11.89
C GLY A 50 -0.47 16.99 11.02
N LYS A 51 -0.53 15.68 11.31
CA LYS A 51 0.22 14.64 10.54
C LYS A 51 0.04 14.73 9.02
N THR A 52 -1.19 15.04 8.59
CA THR A 52 -1.53 15.10 7.17
C THR A 52 -0.92 16.33 6.52
N GLN A 53 -0.95 17.47 7.22
CA GLN A 53 -0.31 18.70 6.79
C GLN A 53 1.21 18.54 6.72
N SER A 54 1.83 17.92 7.73
CA SER A 54 3.27 17.63 7.72
C SER A 54 3.65 16.73 6.55
N LEU A 55 2.89 15.67 6.29
CA LEU A 55 3.14 14.79 5.15
C LEU A 55 3.01 15.53 3.82
N ALA A 56 1.93 16.31 3.63
CA ALA A 56 1.70 17.05 2.40
C ALA A 56 2.79 18.10 2.14
N TYR A 57 3.19 18.83 3.19
CA TYR A 57 4.25 19.82 3.14
C TYR A 57 5.61 19.20 2.79
N SER A 58 5.95 18.08 3.41
CA SER A 58 7.19 17.34 3.10
C SER A 58 7.19 16.81 1.67
N ALA A 59 6.08 16.24 1.20
CA ALA A 59 5.96 15.76 -0.17
C ALA A 59 6.14 16.88 -1.20
N TYR A 60 5.56 18.05 -0.93
CA TYR A 60 5.72 19.23 -1.78
C TYR A 60 7.18 19.70 -1.82
N GLN A 61 7.85 19.85 -0.68
CA GLN A 61 9.25 20.27 -0.66
C GLN A 61 10.18 19.27 -1.36
N TYR A 62 10.01 17.97 -1.18
CA TYR A 62 10.82 16.97 -1.91
C TYR A 62 10.56 17.01 -3.42
N SER A 63 9.32 17.27 -3.85
CA SER A 63 9.04 17.48 -5.27
C SER A 63 9.72 18.75 -5.80
N LEU A 64 9.82 19.82 -5.01
CA LEU A 64 10.56 21.04 -5.40
C LEU A 64 12.07 20.80 -5.48
N GLU A 65 12.62 19.85 -4.73
CA GLU A 65 14.01 19.39 -4.91
C GLU A 65 14.22 18.58 -6.21
N GLY A 66 13.17 18.37 -7.01
CA GLY A 66 13.22 17.58 -8.24
C GLY A 66 13.21 16.07 -8.00
N ARG A 67 12.79 15.62 -6.82
CA ARG A 67 12.68 14.19 -6.50
C ARG A 67 11.29 13.67 -6.84
N PRO A 68 11.16 12.47 -7.43
CA PRO A 68 9.85 11.86 -7.58
C PRO A 68 9.31 11.46 -6.20
N VAL A 69 8.06 11.82 -5.93
CA VAL A 69 7.40 11.52 -4.66
C VAL A 69 6.13 10.72 -4.92
N ILE A 70 5.98 9.57 -4.27
CA ILE A 70 4.70 8.84 -4.25
C ILE A 70 4.06 8.99 -2.87
N VAL A 71 2.82 9.46 -2.85
CA VAL A 71 2.00 9.56 -1.64
C VAL A 71 0.87 8.54 -1.71
N ILE A 72 0.82 7.58 -0.79
CA ILE A 72 -0.28 6.61 -0.65
C ILE A 72 -1.18 7.03 0.52
N ASP A 73 -2.45 7.30 0.22
CA ASP A 73 -3.47 7.65 1.20
C ASP A 73 -4.55 6.56 1.29
N PRO A 74 -4.40 5.60 2.22
CA PRO A 74 -5.35 4.51 2.40
C PRO A 74 -6.65 4.93 3.11
N LYS A 75 -6.82 6.23 3.40
CA LYS A 75 -7.97 6.73 4.16
C LYS A 75 -9.16 6.97 3.21
N LYS A 76 -10.24 6.23 3.43
CA LYS A 76 -11.51 6.38 2.69
C LYS A 76 -12.02 7.82 2.74
N GLY A 77 -12.48 8.32 1.58
CA GLY A 77 -13.04 9.66 1.41
C GLY A 77 -12.05 10.82 1.59
N SER A 78 -10.76 10.51 1.69
CA SER A 78 -9.71 11.53 1.76
C SER A 78 -9.30 11.99 0.36
N ASP A 79 -9.02 13.28 0.25
CA ASP A 79 -8.46 13.90 -0.94
C ASP A 79 -7.47 15.00 -0.54
N LEU A 80 -6.21 14.81 -0.91
CA LEU A 80 -5.12 15.77 -0.71
C LEU A 80 -4.68 16.44 -2.01
N SER A 81 -5.37 16.20 -3.13
CA SER A 81 -5.03 16.78 -4.44
C SER A 81 -4.90 18.30 -4.37
N ALA A 82 -5.82 18.97 -3.68
CA ALA A 82 -5.77 20.42 -3.48
C ALA A 82 -4.52 20.91 -2.71
N ALA A 83 -3.92 20.06 -1.86
CA ALA A 83 -2.68 20.40 -1.14
C ALA A 83 -1.44 20.26 -2.02
N PHE A 84 -1.51 19.51 -3.12
CA PHE A 84 -0.41 19.29 -4.05
C PHE A 84 -0.49 20.16 -5.31
N GLY A 85 -1.66 20.70 -5.62
CA GLY A 85 -1.90 21.58 -6.77
C GLY A 85 -1.71 20.88 -8.11
N ASP A 86 -1.49 21.66 -9.17
CA ASP A 86 -1.46 21.20 -10.56
C ASP A 86 -0.22 20.34 -10.91
N ALA A 87 0.80 20.35 -10.06
CA ALA A 87 2.03 19.56 -10.24
C ALA A 87 1.86 18.08 -9.87
N CYS A 88 0.65 17.66 -9.45
CA CYS A 88 0.38 16.32 -8.95
C CYS A 88 -0.42 15.46 -9.93
N VAL A 89 0.10 14.25 -10.19
CA VAL A 89 -0.67 13.21 -10.88
C VAL A 89 -1.43 12.41 -9.84
N THR A 90 -2.77 12.49 -9.86
CA THR A 90 -3.64 11.78 -8.92
C THR A 90 -4.21 10.50 -9.54
N TYR A 91 -4.03 9.38 -8.84
CA TYR A 91 -4.68 8.10 -9.10
C TYR A 91 -5.68 7.78 -7.99
N SER A 92 -6.88 7.36 -8.36
CA SER A 92 -7.89 6.89 -7.41
C SER A 92 -8.12 5.40 -7.59
N LEU A 93 -8.22 4.64 -6.50
CA LEU A 93 -8.60 3.23 -6.61
C LEU A 93 -10.07 3.05 -7.07
N ASP A 94 -10.91 4.09 -6.93
CA ASP A 94 -12.27 4.10 -7.50
C ASP A 94 -12.24 3.95 -9.04
N SER A 95 -11.22 4.52 -9.71
CA SER A 95 -11.08 4.36 -11.15
C SER A 95 -10.57 2.97 -11.55
N PHE A 96 -9.95 2.21 -10.63
CA PHE A 96 -9.69 0.79 -10.84
C PHE A 96 -10.97 -0.06 -10.74
N ALA A 97 -11.95 0.37 -9.94
CA ALA A 97 -13.22 -0.32 -9.74
C ALA A 97 -14.27 -0.10 -10.85
N GLY A 98 -14.02 0.84 -11.78
CA GLY A 98 -14.81 1.02 -12.99
C GLY A 98 -16.15 1.73 -12.79
N SER A 99 -16.15 3.03 -13.02
CA SER A 99 -17.26 3.73 -13.68
C SER A 99 -16.68 4.93 -14.43
N SER A 100 -16.82 4.91 -15.76
CA SER A 100 -16.42 5.96 -16.72
C SER A 100 -14.93 6.38 -16.74
N GLY A 101 -14.20 5.96 -17.77
CA GLY A 101 -13.14 6.77 -18.39
C GLY A 101 -11.75 6.85 -17.73
N GLY A 102 -11.51 6.23 -16.57
CA GLY A 102 -10.17 6.06 -16.01
C GLY A 102 -9.88 4.57 -15.81
N LEU A 103 -8.82 4.04 -16.46
CA LEU A 103 -8.30 2.65 -16.40
C LEU A 103 -9.29 1.47 -16.56
N GLY A 104 -10.60 1.73 -16.65
CA GLY A 104 -11.50 1.30 -17.70
C GLY A 104 -11.68 -0.19 -17.96
N GLY A 105 -12.55 -0.83 -17.18
CA GLY A 105 -13.54 -1.76 -17.71
C GLY A 105 -13.15 -3.24 -17.71
N SER A 106 -13.88 -4.03 -16.92
CA SER A 106 -13.63 -5.44 -16.55
C SER A 106 -12.38 -5.63 -15.69
N GLY A 107 -12.49 -6.39 -14.60
CA GLY A 107 -11.33 -6.71 -13.78
C GLY A 107 -10.18 -7.32 -14.61
N GLY A 108 -8.95 -7.20 -14.12
CA GLY A 108 -7.76 -7.71 -14.82
C GLY A 108 -6.86 -6.64 -15.43
N THR A 109 -6.93 -5.39 -14.95
CA THR A 109 -6.06 -4.30 -15.42
C THR A 109 -4.58 -4.58 -15.16
N GLY A 110 -4.23 -5.26 -14.06
CA GLY A 110 -2.86 -5.62 -13.68
C GLY A 110 -1.94 -4.44 -13.39
N VAL A 111 -2.49 -3.28 -13.00
CA VAL A 111 -1.68 -2.08 -12.70
C VAL A 111 -0.69 -2.28 -11.55
N CYS A 112 -1.03 -3.17 -10.62
CA CYS A 112 -0.23 -3.60 -9.48
C CYS A 112 0.23 -5.07 -9.65
N ASP A 113 0.38 -5.54 -10.90
CA ASP A 113 0.84 -6.90 -11.18
C ASP A 113 2.37 -7.00 -11.00
N PRO A 114 2.88 -7.84 -10.09
CA PRO A 114 4.31 -7.96 -9.83
C PRO A 114 5.11 -8.45 -11.03
N LEU A 115 4.53 -9.24 -11.94
CA LEU A 115 5.26 -9.64 -13.16
C LEU A 115 5.56 -8.44 -14.08
N ARG A 116 4.81 -7.34 -13.95
CA ARG A 116 4.99 -6.14 -14.76
C ARG A 116 5.95 -5.12 -14.17
N PHE A 117 5.95 -4.93 -12.86
CA PHE A 117 6.79 -3.90 -12.22
C PHE A 117 8.11 -4.43 -11.66
N SER A 118 8.27 -5.75 -11.49
CA SER A 118 9.53 -6.31 -10.98
C SER A 118 10.66 -6.21 -12.01
N LYS A 119 11.86 -5.85 -11.52
CA LYS A 119 13.06 -5.72 -12.35
C LYS A 119 13.51 -7.04 -12.97
N THR A 120 13.41 -8.13 -12.22
CA THR A 120 13.75 -9.47 -12.73
C THR A 120 12.50 -10.35 -12.77
N PRO A 121 12.37 -11.24 -13.77
CA PRO A 121 11.26 -12.18 -13.82
C PRO A 121 11.16 -13.07 -12.58
N ALA A 122 12.30 -13.45 -11.99
CA ALA A 122 12.34 -14.29 -10.78
C ALA A 122 11.73 -13.56 -9.57
N ASP A 123 12.08 -12.29 -9.35
CA ASP A 123 11.52 -11.48 -8.27
C ASP A 123 10.01 -11.28 -8.45
N GLY A 124 9.58 -11.06 -9.70
CA GLY A 124 8.17 -10.95 -10.05
C GLY A 124 7.40 -12.23 -9.74
N ILE A 125 7.92 -13.39 -10.13
CA ILE A 125 7.31 -14.69 -9.85
C ILE A 125 7.23 -14.94 -8.34
N ASN A 126 8.30 -14.72 -7.59
CA ASN A 126 8.30 -14.93 -6.14
C ASN A 126 7.29 -14.01 -5.43
N THR A 127 7.20 -12.75 -5.87
CA THR A 127 6.23 -11.79 -5.34
C THR A 127 4.79 -12.18 -5.70
N ALA A 128 4.57 -12.65 -6.94
CA ALA A 128 3.28 -13.16 -7.41
C ALA A 128 2.81 -14.37 -6.60
N VAL A 129 3.69 -15.35 -6.38
CA VAL A 129 3.41 -16.54 -5.57
C VAL A 129 3.05 -16.12 -4.14
N SER A 130 3.86 -15.26 -3.52
CA SER A 130 3.60 -14.78 -2.15
C SER A 130 2.25 -14.06 -2.03
N VAL A 131 1.91 -13.16 -2.95
CA VAL A 131 0.65 -12.40 -2.87
C VAL A 131 -0.58 -13.27 -3.16
N LEU A 132 -0.49 -14.18 -4.13
CA LEU A 132 -1.58 -15.11 -4.45
C LEU A 132 -1.81 -16.11 -3.31
N HIS A 133 -0.72 -16.55 -2.67
CA HIS A 133 -0.79 -17.37 -1.48
C HIS A 133 -1.43 -16.61 -0.31
N ASP A 134 -1.12 -15.34 -0.08
CA ASP A 134 -1.74 -14.53 0.98
C ASP A 134 -3.25 -14.34 0.75
N VAL A 135 -3.66 -14.04 -0.50
CA VAL A 135 -5.07 -13.92 -0.86
C VAL A 135 -5.80 -15.24 -0.71
N ASN A 136 -5.18 -16.34 -1.13
CA ASN A 136 -5.70 -17.71 -1.08
C ASN A 136 -7.13 -17.80 -1.63
N VAL A 137 -7.26 -17.80 -2.95
CA VAL A 137 -8.55 -17.93 -3.65
C VAL A 137 -9.07 -19.37 -3.71
N TRP A 138 -8.26 -20.34 -3.28
CA TRP A 138 -8.59 -21.76 -3.28
C TRP A 138 -9.37 -22.16 -2.01
N PRO A 139 -10.05 -23.32 -2.03
CA PRO A 139 -10.69 -23.88 -0.85
C PRO A 139 -9.72 -24.06 0.33
N HIS A 140 -10.26 -24.04 1.55
CA HIS A 140 -9.46 -24.21 2.76
C HIS A 140 -8.78 -25.59 2.77
N GLY A 141 -7.47 -25.63 3.06
CA GLY A 141 -6.69 -26.87 3.16
C GLY A 141 -5.83 -27.21 1.92
N SER A 142 -6.07 -26.59 0.76
CA SER A 142 -5.30 -26.83 -0.48
C SER A 142 -3.99 -26.02 -0.58
N ARG A 143 -3.64 -25.26 0.46
CA ARG A 143 -2.66 -24.16 0.40
C ARG A 143 -1.22 -24.62 0.15
N GLN A 144 -0.78 -25.66 0.85
CA GLN A 144 0.60 -26.13 0.81
C GLN A 144 0.94 -26.91 -0.48
N ASN A 145 -0.05 -27.48 -1.14
CA ASN A 145 0.17 -28.32 -2.31
C ASN A 145 0.26 -27.50 -3.61
N LEU A 146 -0.28 -26.27 -3.63
CA LEU A 146 -0.39 -25.48 -4.86
C LEU A 146 0.73 -24.43 -5.03
N GLU A 147 1.56 -24.20 -4.02
CA GLU A 147 2.60 -23.15 -4.09
C GLU A 147 3.70 -23.50 -5.11
N ALA A 148 4.21 -24.74 -5.07
CA ALA A 148 5.21 -25.21 -6.01
C ALA A 148 4.66 -25.26 -7.44
N ASP A 149 3.42 -25.75 -7.60
CA ASP A 149 2.73 -25.82 -8.89
C ASP A 149 2.47 -24.42 -9.46
N LEU A 150 2.07 -23.46 -8.61
CA LEU A 150 1.91 -22.06 -9.00
C LEU A 150 3.23 -21.46 -9.49
N GLN A 151 4.32 -21.70 -8.75
CA GLN A 151 5.63 -21.19 -9.12
C GLN A 151 6.09 -21.77 -10.46
N ALA A 152 5.89 -23.07 -10.69
CA ALA A 152 6.20 -23.74 -11.95
C ALA A 152 5.37 -23.18 -13.11
N ALA A 153 4.05 -23.05 -12.93
CA ALA A 153 3.13 -22.51 -13.93
C ALA A 153 3.48 -21.06 -14.33
N LEU A 154 3.75 -20.19 -13.35
CA LEU A 154 4.14 -18.81 -13.63
C LEU A 154 5.49 -18.73 -14.35
N LYS A 155 6.46 -19.54 -13.92
CA LYS A 155 7.76 -19.62 -14.59
C LYS A 155 7.62 -20.07 -16.04
N TYR A 156 6.76 -21.07 -16.29
CA TYR A 156 6.48 -21.54 -17.64
C TYR A 156 5.86 -20.44 -18.51
N GLY A 157 4.78 -19.80 -18.04
CA GLY A 157 4.10 -18.74 -18.79
C GLY A 157 5.02 -17.54 -19.10
N VAL A 158 5.85 -17.14 -18.14
CA VAL A 158 6.85 -16.07 -18.31
C VAL A 158 7.93 -16.48 -19.33
N ALA A 159 8.41 -17.72 -19.30
CA ALA A 159 9.36 -18.23 -20.29
C ALA A 159 8.77 -18.23 -21.73
N HIS A 160 7.45 -18.31 -21.84
CA HIS A 160 6.70 -18.23 -23.10
C HIS A 160 6.21 -16.81 -23.43
N GLY A 161 6.77 -15.79 -22.76
CA GLY A 161 6.59 -14.38 -23.13
C GLY A 161 5.48 -13.63 -22.39
N ALA A 162 4.80 -14.25 -21.43
CA ALA A 162 3.81 -13.55 -20.61
C ALA A 162 4.46 -12.46 -19.75
N LYS A 163 3.75 -11.34 -19.60
CA LYS A 163 4.16 -10.18 -18.79
C LYS A 163 3.21 -9.94 -17.61
N ALA A 164 2.04 -10.55 -17.59
CA ALA A 164 1.06 -10.48 -16.50
C ALA A 164 0.75 -11.87 -15.93
N ILE A 165 0.35 -11.94 -14.65
CA ILE A 165 0.05 -13.21 -13.95
C ILE A 165 -1.04 -13.98 -14.69
N GLY A 166 -2.13 -13.31 -15.06
CA GLY A 166 -3.26 -13.96 -15.70
C GLY A 166 -2.91 -14.52 -17.07
N THR A 167 -2.09 -13.80 -17.86
CA THR A 167 -1.61 -14.29 -19.14
C THR A 167 -0.63 -15.47 -18.96
N ALA A 168 0.26 -15.42 -17.97
CA ALA A 168 1.16 -16.52 -17.66
C ALA A 168 0.39 -17.81 -17.30
N LEU A 169 -0.65 -17.70 -16.47
CA LEU A 169 -1.51 -18.82 -16.10
C LEU A 169 -2.37 -19.33 -17.27
N GLN A 170 -2.82 -18.45 -18.17
CA GLN A 170 -3.55 -18.84 -19.37
C GLN A 170 -2.68 -19.68 -20.32
N ILE A 171 -1.43 -19.26 -20.53
CA ILE A 171 -0.46 -20.02 -21.35
C ILE A 171 -0.17 -21.37 -20.70
N ALA A 172 0.23 -21.38 -19.42
CA ALA A 172 0.54 -22.62 -18.72
C ALA A 172 -0.65 -23.61 -18.68
N LYS A 173 -1.88 -23.10 -18.55
CA LYS A 173 -3.09 -23.93 -18.63
C LYS A 173 -3.33 -24.48 -20.03
N ALA A 174 -3.16 -23.67 -21.07
CA ALA A 174 -3.37 -24.09 -22.45
C ALA A 174 -2.40 -25.21 -22.86
N ASP A 175 -1.17 -25.16 -22.35
CA ASP A 175 -0.11 -26.11 -22.66
C ASP A 175 -0.07 -27.32 -21.72
N GLY A 176 -0.99 -27.38 -20.74
CA GLY A 176 -1.14 -28.52 -19.81
C GLY A 176 -0.19 -28.51 -18.59
N GLU A 177 0.60 -27.44 -18.42
CA GLU A 177 1.55 -27.26 -17.31
C GLU A 177 0.89 -26.72 -16.03
N ALA A 178 -0.34 -26.23 -16.12
CA ALA A 178 -1.13 -25.79 -14.98
C ALA A 178 -2.50 -26.46 -14.97
N SER A 179 -2.89 -27.04 -13.83
CA SER A 179 -4.22 -27.62 -13.67
C SER A 179 -5.31 -26.53 -13.68
N ALA A 180 -6.52 -26.89 -14.12
CA ALA A 180 -7.66 -25.99 -14.05
C ALA A 180 -7.98 -25.58 -12.60
N GLU A 181 -7.79 -26.50 -11.64
CA GLU A 181 -7.98 -26.25 -10.20
C GLU A 181 -7.01 -25.19 -9.65
N LEU A 182 -5.80 -25.12 -10.19
CA LEU A 182 -4.81 -24.10 -9.85
C LEU A 182 -5.18 -22.75 -10.47
N ALA A 183 -5.38 -22.70 -11.79
CA ALA A 183 -5.46 -21.45 -12.54
C ALA A 183 -6.86 -20.79 -12.53
N ASP A 184 -7.95 -21.57 -12.62
CA ASP A 184 -9.29 -21.00 -12.82
C ASP A 184 -9.82 -20.16 -11.66
N PRO A 185 -9.57 -20.51 -10.37
CA PRO A 185 -9.95 -19.65 -9.25
C PRO A 185 -9.31 -18.27 -9.33
N ILE A 186 -8.03 -18.18 -9.72
CA ILE A 186 -7.30 -16.91 -9.87
C ILE A 186 -7.88 -16.10 -11.03
N LEU A 187 -8.01 -16.72 -12.21
CA LEU A 187 -8.52 -16.05 -13.41
C LEU A 187 -9.96 -15.57 -13.22
N ARG A 188 -10.80 -16.38 -12.58
CA ARG A 188 -12.20 -16.03 -12.27
C ARG A 188 -12.27 -14.88 -11.25
N GLN A 189 -11.46 -14.92 -10.20
CA GLN A 189 -11.44 -13.84 -9.21
C GLN A 189 -10.96 -12.52 -9.84
N SER A 190 -9.97 -12.56 -10.74
CA SER A 190 -9.45 -11.36 -11.42
C SER A 190 -10.51 -10.68 -12.28
N ARG A 191 -11.39 -11.47 -12.93
CA ARG A 191 -12.52 -10.93 -13.72
C ARG A 191 -13.65 -10.38 -12.83
N THR A 192 -13.86 -10.97 -11.66
CA THR A 192 -15.00 -10.68 -10.79
C THR A 192 -14.74 -9.51 -9.84
N ASP A 193 -13.54 -9.44 -9.26
CA ASP A 193 -13.18 -8.45 -8.25
C ASP A 193 -12.17 -7.45 -8.84
N PRO A 194 -12.53 -6.16 -9.00
CA PRO A 194 -11.62 -5.16 -9.56
C PRO A 194 -10.34 -4.93 -8.76
N MET A 195 -10.37 -5.07 -7.42
CA MET A 195 -9.19 -4.91 -6.57
C MET A 195 -8.22 -6.08 -6.77
N PHE A 196 -8.74 -7.30 -6.90
CA PHE A 196 -7.91 -8.45 -7.25
C PHE A 196 -7.44 -8.39 -8.70
N GLY A 197 -8.28 -7.90 -9.61
CA GLY A 197 -7.93 -7.63 -11.01
C GLY A 197 -6.88 -6.54 -11.20
N ALA A 198 -6.68 -5.64 -10.21
CA ALA A 198 -5.56 -4.71 -10.21
C ALA A 198 -4.23 -5.41 -9.90
N ILE A 199 -4.25 -6.51 -9.14
CA ILE A 199 -3.08 -7.34 -8.80
C ILE A 199 -2.79 -8.36 -9.90
N VAL A 200 -3.83 -8.96 -10.49
CA VAL A 200 -3.69 -10.02 -11.49
C VAL A 200 -4.14 -9.49 -12.84
N GLY A 201 -3.18 -9.13 -13.71
CA GLY A 201 -3.47 -8.66 -15.06
C GLY A 201 -3.90 -9.79 -16.00
N LEU A 202 -4.88 -9.52 -16.86
CA LEU A 202 -5.36 -10.48 -17.88
C LEU A 202 -4.89 -10.16 -19.31
N ASP A 203 -4.12 -9.08 -19.46
CA ASP A 203 -3.54 -8.61 -20.73
C ASP A 203 -2.09 -8.19 -20.50
N ASP A 204 -1.16 -8.54 -21.38
CA ASP A 204 0.24 -8.13 -21.28
C ASP A 204 0.48 -6.65 -21.65
N LYS A 205 -0.48 -5.99 -22.29
CA LYS A 205 -0.38 -4.59 -22.74
C LYS A 205 -0.91 -3.57 -21.72
N GLY A 206 -1.33 -4.03 -20.54
CA GLY A 206 -1.89 -3.15 -19.51
C GLY A 206 -0.87 -2.15 -18.96
N LYS A 207 -1.37 -1.02 -18.44
CA LYS A 207 -0.51 0.00 -17.80
C LYS A 207 0.11 -0.55 -16.52
N VAL A 208 1.29 -0.04 -16.18
CA VAL A 208 2.03 -0.35 -14.94
C VAL A 208 2.04 0.88 -14.05
N LEU A 209 2.08 0.68 -12.74
CA LEU A 209 2.31 1.77 -11.79
C LEU A 209 3.68 2.41 -12.06
N SER A 210 3.69 3.68 -12.45
CA SER A 210 4.91 4.46 -12.72
C SER A 210 4.89 5.78 -11.94
N ALA A 211 6.03 6.17 -11.37
CA ALA A 211 6.16 7.44 -10.68
C ALA A 211 6.34 8.60 -11.66
N SER A 212 5.58 9.69 -11.48
CA SER A 212 5.81 10.97 -12.16
C SER A 212 7.16 11.58 -11.76
N GLU A 213 7.64 12.59 -12.50
CA GLU A 213 8.82 13.38 -12.10
C GLU A 213 8.56 14.26 -10.85
N GLY A 214 7.30 14.63 -10.60
CA GLY A 214 6.85 15.32 -9.38
C GLY A 214 6.10 14.40 -8.41
N ILE A 215 4.94 14.86 -7.93
CA ILE A 215 4.12 14.11 -6.96
C ILE A 215 3.14 13.18 -7.67
N THR A 216 3.22 11.88 -7.39
CA THR A 216 2.19 10.90 -7.68
C THR A 216 1.35 10.65 -6.42
N TYR A 217 0.09 11.06 -6.42
CA TYR A 217 -0.83 10.86 -5.30
C TYR A 217 -1.79 9.70 -5.58
N ILE A 218 -1.72 8.64 -4.77
CA ILE A 218 -2.58 7.46 -4.87
C ILE A 218 -3.57 7.48 -3.70
N ARG A 219 -4.85 7.69 -4.01
CA ARG A 219 -5.94 7.71 -3.01
C ARG A 219 -6.86 6.50 -3.17
N VAL A 220 -7.33 5.94 -2.05
CA VAL A 220 -8.34 4.87 -2.07
C VAL A 220 -9.68 5.36 -2.64
N GLY A 221 -10.04 6.62 -2.43
CA GLY A 221 -11.36 7.12 -2.81
C GLY A 221 -12.46 6.57 -1.90
N ASN A 222 -13.58 6.16 -2.49
CA ASN A 222 -14.75 5.58 -1.82
C ASN A 222 -14.79 4.04 -1.88
N ALA A 223 -13.84 3.41 -2.57
CA ALA A 223 -13.69 1.97 -2.65
C ALA A 223 -13.76 1.34 -1.25
N ASN A 224 -14.51 0.23 -1.13
CA ASN A 224 -14.69 -0.45 0.14
C ASN A 224 -13.45 -1.29 0.47
N LEU A 225 -12.37 -0.60 0.84
CA LEU A 225 -11.13 -1.23 1.29
C LEU A 225 -11.31 -1.66 2.76
N GLU A 226 -11.80 -2.88 2.94
CA GLU A 226 -11.94 -3.51 4.25
C GLU A 226 -10.58 -4.01 4.70
N LEU A 227 -9.84 -3.16 5.38
CA LEU A 227 -8.55 -3.56 5.94
C LEU A 227 -8.75 -4.48 7.14
N PRO A 228 -7.88 -5.49 7.29
CA PRO A 228 -7.96 -6.38 8.43
C PRO A 228 -7.77 -5.60 9.73
N PRO A 229 -8.57 -5.90 10.76
CA PRO A 229 -8.36 -5.33 12.08
C PRO A 229 -6.96 -5.69 12.61
N MET A 230 -6.31 -4.73 13.25
CA MET A 230 -4.95 -4.89 13.78
C MET A 230 -4.89 -6.06 14.78
N GLY A 231 -3.95 -6.98 14.58
CA GLY A 231 -3.70 -8.11 15.50
C GLY A 231 -4.54 -9.35 15.24
N VAL A 232 -5.27 -9.42 14.13
CA VAL A 232 -6.01 -10.61 13.71
C VAL A 232 -5.17 -11.44 12.73
N ASP A 233 -5.17 -12.77 12.93
CA ASP A 233 -4.45 -13.71 12.06
C ASP A 233 -5.03 -13.70 10.64
N GLN A 234 -4.15 -13.68 9.63
CA GLN A 234 -4.55 -13.58 8.22
C GLN A 234 -5.43 -14.76 7.77
N ALA A 235 -5.26 -15.95 8.37
CA ALA A 235 -6.08 -17.12 8.05
C ALA A 235 -7.55 -16.94 8.44
N SER A 236 -7.84 -16.07 9.41
CA SER A 236 -9.22 -15.79 9.88
C SER A 236 -9.92 -14.68 9.12
N LEU A 237 -9.22 -14.00 8.20
CA LEU A 237 -9.76 -12.89 7.41
C LEU A 237 -10.63 -13.39 6.26
N GLY A 238 -11.71 -12.65 5.97
CA GLY A 238 -12.51 -12.87 4.77
C GLY A 238 -11.73 -12.55 3.49
N LEU A 239 -12.12 -13.16 2.36
CA LEU A 239 -11.42 -13.01 1.08
C LEU A 239 -11.23 -11.53 0.67
N THR A 240 -12.27 -10.70 0.82
CA THR A 240 -12.22 -9.26 0.52
C THR A 240 -11.15 -8.51 1.34
N GLN A 241 -10.98 -8.89 2.61
CA GLN A 241 -9.97 -8.28 3.49
C GLN A 241 -8.55 -8.69 3.09
N ARG A 242 -8.38 -9.96 2.68
CA ARG A 242 -7.09 -10.47 2.17
C ARG A 242 -6.71 -9.80 0.85
N ILE A 243 -7.68 -9.64 -0.07
CA ILE A 243 -7.49 -8.90 -1.33
C ILE A 243 -7.11 -7.44 -1.06
N SER A 244 -7.78 -6.78 -0.11
CA SER A 244 -7.49 -5.39 0.27
C SER A 244 -6.07 -5.23 0.83
N ALA A 245 -5.65 -6.14 1.72
CA ALA A 245 -4.29 -6.14 2.27
C ALA A 245 -3.23 -6.40 1.19
N ALA A 246 -3.49 -7.38 0.31
CA ALA A 246 -2.63 -7.71 -0.82
C ALA A 246 -2.48 -6.53 -1.79
N LEU A 247 -3.57 -5.80 -2.07
CA LEU A 247 -3.52 -4.62 -2.94
C LEU A 247 -2.67 -3.50 -2.33
N ILE A 248 -2.84 -3.19 -1.04
CA ILE A 248 -1.95 -2.21 -0.37
C ILE A 248 -0.50 -2.67 -0.44
N ARG A 249 -0.24 -3.95 -0.16
CA ARG A 249 1.10 -4.53 -0.24
C ARG A 249 1.69 -4.31 -1.62
N MET A 250 0.97 -4.64 -2.69
CA MET A 250 1.43 -4.47 -4.07
C MET A 250 1.56 -3.00 -4.49
N LEU A 251 0.69 -2.11 -3.99
CA LEU A 251 0.85 -0.67 -4.20
C LEU A 251 2.15 -0.15 -3.60
N VAL A 252 2.48 -0.57 -2.38
CA VAL A 252 3.74 -0.19 -1.71
C VAL A 252 4.95 -0.75 -2.47
N PHE A 253 4.94 -2.04 -2.83
CA PHE A 253 6.04 -2.66 -3.57
C PHE A 253 6.22 -2.06 -4.96
N GLY A 254 5.13 -1.93 -5.74
CA GLY A 254 5.18 -1.32 -7.07
C GLY A 254 5.63 0.14 -7.01
N SER A 255 5.23 0.89 -5.97
CA SER A 255 5.71 2.26 -5.75
C SER A 255 7.19 2.31 -5.42
N ALA A 256 7.69 1.39 -4.60
CA ALA A 256 9.11 1.31 -4.27
C ALA A 256 9.95 0.98 -5.51
N GLU A 257 9.52 0.01 -6.33
CA GLU A 257 10.19 -0.32 -7.59
C GLU A 257 10.12 0.85 -8.59
N ALA A 258 9.00 1.58 -8.67
CA ALA A 258 8.87 2.75 -9.53
C ALA A 258 9.78 3.94 -9.14
N LEU A 259 10.23 3.99 -7.88
CA LEU A 259 11.15 5.01 -7.35
C LEU A 259 12.61 4.53 -7.30
N ARG A 260 12.85 3.25 -7.59
CA ARG A 260 14.18 2.64 -7.58
C ARG A 260 15.11 3.38 -8.54
N ASP A 261 16.35 3.58 -8.12
CA ASP A 261 17.40 4.31 -8.85
C ASP A 261 17.08 5.79 -9.15
N ARG A 262 15.94 6.32 -8.68
CA ARG A 262 15.50 7.71 -8.88
C ARG A 262 15.62 8.59 -7.64
N ARG A 263 16.21 8.07 -6.56
CA ARG A 263 16.35 8.76 -5.26
C ARG A 263 15.01 9.37 -4.77
N GLY A 264 13.93 8.66 -5.05
CA GLY A 264 12.57 9.09 -4.79
C GLY A 264 12.12 8.85 -3.36
N VAL A 265 10.98 9.43 -2.99
CA VAL A 265 10.41 9.34 -1.64
C VAL A 265 9.04 8.68 -1.70
N LEU A 266 8.87 7.59 -0.95
CA LEU A 266 7.57 6.97 -0.71
C LEU A 266 7.02 7.42 0.63
N MET A 267 5.85 8.04 0.63
CA MET A 267 5.15 8.45 1.84
C MET A 267 3.83 7.70 1.96
N THR A 268 3.60 7.07 3.10
CA THR A 268 2.33 6.42 3.41
C THR A 268 1.64 7.16 4.54
N ARG A 269 0.35 7.44 4.37
CA ARG A 269 -0.43 8.05 5.45
C ARG A 269 -0.88 6.96 6.42
N PRO A 270 -0.62 7.11 7.74
CA PRO A 270 -1.12 6.15 8.72
C PRO A 270 -2.65 6.24 8.83
N ARG A 271 -3.31 5.08 8.79
CA ARG A 271 -4.72 4.93 9.19
C ARG A 271 -4.76 4.63 10.69
N LEU A 272 -5.03 5.65 11.49
CA LEU A 272 -5.32 5.44 12.91
C LEU A 272 -6.81 5.12 13.07
N GLU A 273 -7.14 3.84 13.26
CA GLU A 273 -8.50 3.47 13.64
C GLU A 273 -8.76 3.95 15.07
N ARG A 274 -9.80 4.76 15.25
CA ARG A 274 -10.30 5.08 16.58
C ARG A 274 -10.72 3.77 17.22
N ARG A 275 -9.97 3.28 18.21
CA ARG A 275 -10.56 2.42 19.25
C ARG A 275 -11.72 3.23 19.84
N ARG A 276 -12.95 2.90 19.47
CA ARG A 276 -14.10 3.25 20.31
C ARG A 276 -13.87 2.46 21.58
N GLY A 277 -13.24 3.11 22.57
CA GLY A 277 -13.05 2.54 23.89
C GLY A 277 -14.41 2.03 24.37
N ALA A 278 -14.44 0.77 24.77
CA ALA A 278 -15.52 0.24 25.56
C ALA A 278 -15.72 1.21 26.73
N ARG A 279 -16.80 1.99 26.70
CA ARG A 279 -17.28 2.67 27.89
C ARG A 279 -17.57 1.56 28.88
N SER A 280 -16.69 1.36 29.84
CA SER A 280 -17.01 0.58 31.02
C SER A 280 -18.28 1.20 31.60
N ARG A 281 -19.38 0.44 31.56
CA ARG A 281 -20.55 0.70 32.37
C ARG A 281 -20.05 0.62 33.82
N ARG A 282 -19.75 1.76 34.43
CA ARG A 282 -19.69 1.83 35.89
C ARG A 282 -21.09 1.43 36.38
N ALA A 283 -21.17 0.23 36.95
CA ALA A 283 -22.28 -0.16 37.80
C ALA A 283 -22.43 0.92 38.89
N ARG A 284 -23.65 1.42 39.04
CA ARG A 284 -24.03 2.16 40.25
C ARG A 284 -23.99 1.14 41.40
N PRO A 285 -23.38 1.46 42.56
CA PRO A 285 -23.60 0.64 43.74
C PRO A 285 -25.06 0.81 44.18
N ALA A 286 -25.69 -0.33 44.43
CA ALA A 286 -27.02 -0.44 45.01
C ALA A 286 -27.00 -0.01 46.48
N ASP A 287 -28.18 0.43 46.92
CA ASP A 287 -28.56 0.75 48.28
C ASP A 287 -28.20 -0.34 49.31
N SER A 288 -27.86 0.09 50.53
CA SER A 288 -27.79 -0.62 51.84
C SER A 288 -26.51 -0.17 52.57
N LEU A 289 -26.49 0.34 53.82
CA LEU A 289 -27.42 0.38 54.93
C LEU A 289 -27.16 1.67 55.73
N CYS A 290 -28.23 2.35 56.14
CA CYS A 290 -28.20 3.21 57.32
C CYS A 290 -28.12 2.30 58.56
N GLY A 291 -27.04 2.39 59.33
CA GLY A 291 -26.97 1.91 60.71
C GLY A 291 -26.92 3.13 61.63
N TRP A 292 -28.04 3.40 62.30
CA TRP A 292 -28.16 4.34 63.41
C TRP A 292 -28.05 3.58 64.74
N GLY A 293 -27.34 4.17 65.71
CA GLY A 293 -27.36 3.85 67.15
C GLY A 293 -26.51 2.64 67.57
N GLU A 294 -25.90 2.57 68.74
CA GLU A 294 -25.80 3.45 69.92
C GLU A 294 -24.74 2.81 70.85
N GLU A 295 -24.13 3.64 71.70
CA GLU A 295 -23.18 3.33 72.81
C GLU A 295 -21.74 2.87 72.50
#